data_AF-X0XL38-F1
#
_entry.id   AF-X0XL38-F1
#
_cell.length_a   1.000
_cell.length_b   1.000
_cell.length_c   1.000
_cell.angle_alpha   90.00
_cell.angle_beta   90.00
_cell.angle_gamma   90.00
#
_symmetry.space_group_name_H-M   'P 1'
#
loop_
_entity.id
_entity.type
_entity.pdbx_description
1 polymer ?
#
loop_
_entity_poly.entity_id
_entity_poly.type
_entity_poly.pdbx_seq_one_letter_code
_entity_poly.pdbx_strand_id
1 'polypeptide(L)'
;ENFYAVGRYLREIRDALKTGIAIVAIQKAKGAELPIGRDFSQQIARLVLTIDPDLLTIRKAKSFAQRNVNPNNMRFKFTLKDGAHFTNIQQTWEA
;
A
#
# COMPACT_ATOMS: atom_id res chain seq x y z
N GLU A 1 -5.84 -20.13 -3.09
CA GLU A 1 -6.83 -20.56 -4.12
C GLU A 1 -7.93 -19.53 -4.44
N ASN A 2 -7.99 -18.33 -3.84
CA ASN A 2 -9.06 -17.35 -4.17
C ASN A 2 -8.56 -15.92 -4.45
N PHE A 3 -7.43 -15.77 -5.13
CA PHE A 3 -6.86 -14.46 -5.49
C PHE A 3 -7.83 -13.58 -6.31
N TYR A 4 -8.65 -14.21 -7.16
CA TYR A 4 -9.67 -13.52 -7.96
C TYR A 4 -10.79 -12.92 -7.09
N ALA A 5 -11.11 -13.55 -5.95
CA ALA A 5 -12.11 -13.03 -5.03
C ALA A 5 -11.65 -11.72 -4.37
N VAL A 6 -10.35 -11.59 -4.05
CA VAL A 6 -9.77 -10.36 -3.48
C VAL A 6 -9.99 -9.18 -4.43
N GLY A 7 -9.72 -9.36 -5.73
CA GLY A 7 -9.96 -8.32 -6.73
C GLY A 7 -11.44 -7.94 -6.85
N ARG A 8 -12.36 -8.89 -6.69
CA ARG A 8 -13.80 -8.61 -6.66
C ARG A 8 -14.18 -7.78 -5.43
N TYR A 9 -13.78 -8.18 -4.23
CA TYR A 9 -14.08 -7.46 -3.00
C TYR A 9 -13.50 -6.04 -3.00
N LEU A 10 -12.28 -5.85 -3.51
CA LEU A 10 -11.69 -4.52 -3.66
C LEU A 10 -12.50 -3.63 -4.61
N ARG A 11 -13.07 -4.18 -5.69
CA ARG A 11 -13.97 -3.43 -6.58
C ARG A 11 -15.27 -3.08 -5.86
N GLU A 12 -15.91 -4.03 -5.20
CA GLU A 12 -17.15 -3.81 -4.46
C GLU A 12 -16.99 -2.72 -3.39
N ILE A 13 -15.89 -2.75 -2.61
CA ILE A 13 -15.55 -1.71 -1.64
C ILE A 13 -15.37 -0.35 -2.33
N ARG A 14 -14.59 -0.30 -3.42
CA ARG A 14 -14.36 0.95 -4.18
C ARG A 14 -15.66 1.52 -4.71
N ASP A 15 -16.53 0.68 -5.26
CA ASP A 15 -17.76 1.11 -5.92
C ASP A 15 -18.82 1.55 -4.89
N ALA A 16 -18.81 0.95 -3.70
CA ALA A 16 -19.62 1.37 -2.55
C ALA A 16 -19.12 2.67 -1.90
N LEU A 17 -17.80 2.95 -1.95
CA LEU A 17 -17.20 4.13 -1.35
C LEU A 17 -17.58 5.42 -2.12
N LYS A 18 -18.62 6.12 -1.67
CA LYS A 18 -19.03 7.43 -2.23
C LYS A 18 -18.29 8.60 -1.59
N THR A 19 -17.95 8.48 -0.31
CA THR A 19 -17.21 9.46 0.50
C THR A 19 -16.28 8.75 1.48
N GLY A 20 -15.31 9.47 2.05
CA GLY A 20 -14.39 8.91 3.05
C GLY A 20 -13.25 8.06 2.45
N ILE A 21 -12.63 7.25 3.31
CA ILE A 21 -11.48 6.40 2.99
C ILE A 21 -11.73 4.99 3.54
N ALA A 22 -11.50 3.98 2.71
CA ALA A 22 -11.43 2.59 3.14
C ALA A 22 -9.96 2.13 3.14
N ILE A 23 -9.51 1.56 4.26
CA ILE A 23 -8.18 0.97 4.42
C ILE A 23 -8.33 -0.55 4.44
N VAL A 24 -7.63 -1.23 3.53
CA VAL A 24 -7.64 -2.69 3.42
C VAL A 24 -6.23 -3.20 3.68
N ALA A 25 -6.03 -3.90 4.80
CA ALA A 25 -4.77 -4.55 5.13
C ALA A 25 -4.79 -6.00 4.62
N ILE A 26 -3.78 -6.38 3.83
CA ILE A 26 -3.66 -7.73 3.25
C ILE A 26 -2.28 -8.27 3.60
N GLN A 27 -2.24 -9.47 4.20
CA GLN A 27 -0.98 -10.14 4.48
C GLN A 27 -0.27 -10.49 3.16
N LYS A 28 1.00 -10.10 3.05
CA LYS A 28 1.90 -10.55 1.97
C LYS A 28 2.80 -11.67 2.47
N ALA A 29 3.21 -12.56 1.57
CA ALA A 29 4.24 -13.55 1.89
C ALA A 29 5.57 -12.84 2.20
N LYS A 30 6.40 -13.44 3.06
CA LYS A 30 7.70 -12.88 3.41
C LYS A 30 8.55 -12.72 2.14
N GLY A 31 9.13 -11.53 1.94
CA GLY A 31 9.94 -11.20 0.74
C GLY A 31 9.12 -10.95 -0.53
N ALA A 32 7.81 -11.13 -0.53
CA ALA A 32 6.98 -10.76 -1.68
C ALA A 32 6.84 -9.23 -1.75
N GLU A 33 7.10 -8.68 -2.94
CA GLU A 33 6.89 -7.26 -3.19
C GLU A 33 5.41 -6.88 -3.24
N LEU A 34 4.51 -7.82 -3.55
CA LEU A 34 3.09 -7.55 -3.72
C LEU A 34 2.22 -8.41 -2.79
N PRO A 35 1.07 -7.88 -2.35
CA PRO A 35 0.10 -8.64 -1.58
C PRO A 35 -0.57 -9.74 -2.42
N ILE A 36 -1.23 -10.67 -1.73
CA ILE A 36 -2.15 -11.65 -2.31
C ILE A 36 -3.15 -10.91 -3.22
N GLY A 37 -3.15 -11.23 -4.52
CA GLY A 37 -3.96 -10.55 -5.56
C GLY A 37 -3.14 -9.78 -6.60
N ARG A 38 -1.83 -9.58 -6.35
CA ARG A 38 -0.83 -9.02 -7.28
C ARG A 38 -1.30 -7.74 -7.99
N ASP A 39 -1.28 -7.71 -9.32
CA ASP A 39 -1.52 -6.51 -10.13
C ASP A 39 -2.97 -6.00 -10.08
N PHE A 40 -3.93 -6.89 -9.82
CA PHE A 40 -5.35 -6.49 -9.76
C PHE A 40 -5.60 -5.55 -8.58
N SER A 41 -5.02 -5.85 -7.43
CA SER A 41 -5.09 -5.00 -6.24
C SER A 41 -4.52 -3.61 -6.51
N GLN A 42 -3.44 -3.54 -7.29
CA GLN A 42 -2.79 -2.28 -7.65
C GLN A 42 -3.61 -1.41 -8.60
N GLN A 43 -4.29 -2.03 -9.56
CA GLN A 43 -5.09 -1.30 -10.54
C GLN A 43 -6.40 -0.78 -9.96
N ILE A 44 -6.93 -1.34 -8.88
CA ILE A 44 -8.20 -0.91 -8.29
C ILE A 44 -7.98 0.22 -7.28
N ALA A 45 -7.04 0.05 -6.35
CA ALA A 45 -6.80 1.00 -5.26
C ALA A 45 -6.26 2.37 -5.75
N ARG A 46 -6.48 3.44 -4.98
CA ARG A 46 -5.91 4.78 -5.24
C ARG A 46 -4.50 4.95 -4.67
N LEU A 47 -4.22 4.26 -3.57
CA LEU A 47 -2.93 4.20 -2.90
C LEU A 47 -2.66 2.74 -2.52
N VAL A 48 -1.46 2.26 -2.82
CA VAL A 48 -0.99 0.93 -2.49
C VAL A 48 0.35 1.07 -1.80
N LEU A 49 0.41 0.59 -0.57
CA LEU A 49 1.60 0.60 0.27
C LEU A 49 2.03 -0.84 0.51
N THR A 50 3.33 -1.08 0.52
CA THR A 50 3.90 -2.33 1.02
C THR A 50 4.72 -2.00 2.24
N ILE A 51 4.43 -2.71 3.33
CA ILE A 51 5.11 -2.54 4.60
C ILE A 51 5.91 -3.82 4.85
N ASP A 52 7.21 -3.64 5.02
CA ASP A 52 8.17 -4.62 5.49
C ASP A 52 8.64 -4.21 6.89
N PRO A 53 9.37 -5.06 7.63
CA PRO A 53 10.06 -4.62 8.84
C PRO A 53 10.89 -3.38 8.49
N ASP A 54 10.73 -2.29 9.24
CA ASP A 54 11.40 -0.99 9.09
C ASP A 54 11.22 -0.20 7.78
N LEU A 55 10.58 -0.75 6.75
CA LEU A 55 10.49 -0.12 5.43
C LEU A 55 9.06 -0.07 4.89
N LEU A 56 8.63 1.11 4.48
CA LEU A 56 7.39 1.32 3.73
C LEU A 56 7.72 1.75 2.31
N THR A 57 7.12 1.11 1.31
CA THR A 57 7.23 1.51 -0.10
C THR A 57 5.86 1.86 -0.66
N ILE A 58 5.76 2.99 -1.35
CA ILE A 58 4.57 3.35 -2.13
C ILE A 58 4.66 2.61 -3.47
N ARG A 59 3.86 1.56 -3.67
CA ARG A 59 3.86 0.82 -4.95
C ARG A 59 3.00 1.47 -6.01
N LYS A 60 1.89 2.08 -5.59
CA LYS A 60 1.01 2.83 -6.50
C LYS A 60 0.37 4.01 -5.80
N ALA A 61 0.37 5.15 -6.45
CA ALA A 61 -0.47 6.30 -6.15
C ALA A 61 -1.12 6.79 -7.45
N LYS A 62 -2.39 7.20 -7.36
CA LYS A 62 -3.14 7.78 -8.49
C LYS A 62 -3.48 9.26 -8.30
N SER A 63 -3.38 9.76 -7.09
CA SER A 63 -3.63 11.16 -6.75
C SER A 63 -2.42 11.65 -5.98
N PHE A 64 -1.59 12.47 -6.64
CA PHE A 64 -0.36 12.98 -6.04
C PHE A 64 -0.67 14.23 -5.22
N ALA A 65 -0.18 14.27 -3.98
CA ALA A 65 -0.30 15.46 -3.13
C ALA A 65 0.44 16.65 -3.74
N GLN A 66 1.61 16.40 -4.33
CA GLN A 66 2.38 17.37 -5.09
C GLN A 66 2.34 16.98 -6.57
N ARG A 67 1.78 17.84 -7.43
CA ARG A 67 1.58 17.52 -8.86
C ARG A 67 2.88 17.16 -9.60
N ASN A 68 4.00 17.69 -9.14
CA ASN A 68 5.31 17.55 -9.80
C ASN A 68 6.17 16.44 -9.19
N VAL A 69 5.68 15.72 -8.18
CA VAL A 69 6.41 14.64 -7.52
C VAL A 69 5.64 13.35 -7.72
N ASN A 70 6.20 12.42 -8.48
CA ASN A 70 5.66 11.07 -8.63
C ASN A 70 6.07 10.24 -7.39
N PRO A 71 5.14 9.87 -6.50
CA PRO A 71 5.49 9.17 -5.28
C PRO A 71 5.63 7.66 -5.46
N ASN A 72 5.38 7.14 -6.66
CA ASN A 72 5.55 5.72 -6.93
C ASN A 72 7.02 5.32 -6.72
N ASN A 73 7.20 4.22 -5.99
CA ASN A 73 8.46 3.67 -5.53
C ASN A 73 9.22 4.53 -4.50
N MET A 74 8.64 5.63 -4.00
CA MET A 74 9.22 6.30 -2.82
C MET A 74 9.21 5.36 -1.62
N ARG A 75 10.30 5.38 -0.87
CA ARG A 75 10.53 4.53 0.29
C ARG A 75 10.73 5.34 1.55
N PHE A 76 10.26 4.80 2.67
CA PHE A 76 10.34 5.44 3.97
C PHE A 76 10.81 4.41 5.00
N LYS A 77 11.97 4.66 5.61
CA LYS A 77 12.41 3.93 6.80
C LYS A 77 11.61 4.41 8.01
N PHE A 78 11.34 3.52 8.95
CA PHE A 78 10.66 3.83 10.20
C PHE A 78 11.12 2.90 11.33
N THR A 79 10.86 3.31 12.57
CA THR A 79 10.96 2.47 13.76
C THR A 79 9.57 2.19 14.32
N LEU A 80 9.24 0.92 14.59
CA LEU A 80 7.98 0.53 15.21
C LEU A 80 8.15 0.42 16.73
N LYS A 81 7.44 1.27 17.48
CA LYS A 81 7.39 1.27 18.94
C LYS A 81 6.03 0.74 19.40
N ASP A 82 6.02 -0.04 20.47
CA ASP A 82 4.81 -0.61 21.11
C ASP A 82 3.86 -1.32 20.14
N GLY A 83 4.41 -1.92 19.06
CA GLY A 83 3.66 -2.69 18.06
C GLY A 83 2.78 -1.89 17.10
N ALA A 84 2.56 -0.59 17.32
CA ALA A 84 1.64 0.22 16.50
C ALA A 84 2.08 1.68 16.26
N HIS A 85 3.18 2.13 16.86
CA HIS A 85 3.63 3.52 16.73
C HIS A 85 4.85 3.64 15.81
N PHE A 86 4.63 4.19 14.62
CA PHE A 86 5.68 4.50 13.66
C PHE A 86 6.39 5.79 14.07
N THR A 87 7.72 5.71 14.22
CA THR A 87 8.58 6.82 14.64
C THR A 87 9.79 6.93 13.71
N ASN A 88 10.52 8.05 13.76
CA ASN A 88 11.72 8.30 12.96
C ASN A 88 11.52 8.05 11.46
N ILE A 89 10.39 8.52 10.92
CA ILE A 89 10.05 8.31 9.50
C ILE A 89 10.98 9.15 8.63
N GLN A 90 11.75 8.50 7.77
CA GLN A 90 12.71 9.15 6.88
C GLN A 90 12.58 8.60 5.48
N GLN A 91 12.49 9.50 4.49
CA GLN A 91 12.54 9.09 3.09
C GLN A 91 13.93 8.51 2.78
N THR A 92 13.97 7.38 2.07
CA THR A 92 15.20 6.72 1.64
C THR A 92 15.14 6.36 0.17
N TRP A 93 16.31 6.12 -0.42
CA TRP A 93 16.50 5.61 -1.78
C TRP A 93 17.14 4.22 -1.78
N GLU A 94 17.55 3.73 -0.60
CA GLU A 94 18.20 2.43 -0.43
C GLU A 94 17.16 1.30 -0.48
N ALA A 95 17.62 0.10 -0.87
CA ALA A 95 16.82 -1.12 -0.88
C ALA A 95 17.03 -1.93 0.40
#